data_AF-H5XM97-F1
#
_entry.id   AF-H5XM97-F1
#
_cell.length_a   1.000
_cell.length_b   1.000
_cell.length_c   1.000
_cell.angle_alpha   90.00
_cell.angle_beta   90.00
_cell.angle_gamma   90.00
#
_symmetry.space_group_name_H-M   'P 1'
#
loop_
_entity.id
_entity.type
_entity.pdbx_description
1 polymer ?
#
loop_
_entity_poly.entity_id
_entity_poly.type
_entity_poly.pdbx_seq_one_letter_code
_entity_poly.pdbx_strand_id
1 'polypeptide(L)'
;MACTAIGAPAGIGVDTAPGLPAHTAEVRVCWEGECRSAEAVLDPATEPVDEGCQGDAPEDVCSARLRPTGGAVGFASVPGLPDGPVELTLTVTDRSGESLVTSTLEATPRWVHPNGPHCGAAGPQLQLDVAADGRVTVGR
;
A
#
# COMPACT_ATOMS: atom_id res chain seq x y z
N MET A 1 -25.51 -3.01 15.73
CA MET A 1 -24.84 -2.70 14.45
C MET A 1 -24.31 -4.00 13.88
N ALA A 2 -24.46 -4.22 12.57
CA ALA A 2 -23.94 -5.40 11.89
C ALA A 2 -22.59 -5.06 11.24
N CYS A 3 -21.59 -5.92 11.44
CA CYS A 3 -20.29 -5.79 10.81
C CYS A 3 -20.28 -6.53 9.46
N THR A 4 -19.71 -5.91 8.43
CA THR A 4 -19.46 -6.57 7.15
C THR A 4 -18.36 -7.63 7.29
N ALA A 5 -18.34 -8.62 6.39
CA ALA A 5 -17.36 -9.72 6.42
C ALA A 5 -16.08 -9.40 5.61
N ILE A 6 -15.69 -8.13 5.52
CA ILE A 6 -14.49 -7.71 4.79
C ILE A 6 -13.26 -7.98 5.67
N GLY A 7 -12.32 -8.77 5.15
CA GLY A 7 -11.02 -9.01 5.78
C GLY A 7 -9.96 -8.04 5.28
N ALA A 8 -8.93 -7.79 6.09
CA ALA A 8 -7.70 -7.14 5.66
C ALA A 8 -6.50 -8.01 6.03
N PRO A 9 -5.64 -8.38 5.08
CA PRO A 9 -4.42 -9.12 5.38
C PRO A 9 -3.42 -8.24 6.11
N ALA A 10 -2.55 -8.86 6.89
CA ALA A 10 -1.40 -8.17 7.45
C ALA A 10 -0.32 -8.00 6.37
N GLY A 11 0.31 -6.83 6.28
CA GLY A 11 1.30 -6.59 5.23
C GLY A 11 1.70 -5.13 5.02
N ILE A 12 2.46 -4.90 3.96
CA ILE A 12 3.08 -3.62 3.64
C ILE A 12 2.57 -3.16 2.27
N GLY A 13 1.87 -2.02 2.25
CA GLY A 13 1.54 -1.31 1.02
C GLY A 13 2.73 -0.51 0.53
N VAL A 14 2.92 -0.45 -0.78
CA VAL A 14 3.96 0.33 -1.43
C VAL A 14 3.30 1.21 -2.48
N ASP A 15 3.52 2.52 -2.40
CA ASP A 15 3.14 3.51 -3.40
C ASP A 15 4.40 4.19 -3.92
N THR A 16 4.52 4.29 -5.23
CA THR A 16 5.68 4.88 -5.91
C THR A 16 5.26 6.11 -6.67
N ALA A 17 6.03 7.17 -6.52
CA ALA A 17 5.82 8.41 -7.24
C ALA A 17 5.96 8.22 -8.76
N PRO A 18 5.30 9.08 -9.55
CA PRO A 18 5.44 9.04 -10.99
C PRO A 18 6.90 9.17 -11.47
N GLY A 19 7.22 8.45 -12.55
CA GLY A 19 8.54 8.51 -13.19
C GLY A 19 9.52 7.41 -12.76
N LEU A 20 9.18 6.62 -11.74
CA LEU A 20 9.89 5.37 -11.44
C LEU A 20 9.32 4.24 -12.30
N PRO A 21 10.12 3.52 -13.10
CA PRO A 21 9.66 2.36 -13.86
C PRO A 21 9.52 1.12 -12.94
N ALA A 22 8.94 1.31 -11.76
CA ALA A 22 8.83 0.31 -10.72
C ALA A 22 7.94 -0.86 -11.17
N HIS A 23 8.38 -2.07 -10.88
CA HIS A 23 7.69 -3.30 -11.26
C HIS A 23 7.44 -4.22 -10.08
N THR A 24 8.42 -4.40 -9.21
CA THR A 24 8.26 -5.17 -7.98
C THR A 24 8.86 -4.42 -6.80
N ALA A 25 8.36 -4.73 -5.61
CA ALA A 25 8.92 -4.29 -4.35
C ALA A 25 9.12 -5.51 -3.44
N GLU A 26 10.37 -5.85 -3.14
CA GLU A 26 10.68 -6.80 -2.08
C GLU A 26 10.75 -6.03 -0.75
N VAL A 27 10.04 -6.54 0.25
CA VAL A 27 10.07 -6.02 1.61
C VAL A 27 10.58 -7.12 2.53
N ARG A 28 11.73 -6.88 3.14
CA ARG A 28 12.24 -7.68 4.25
C ARG A 28 11.88 -6.98 5.55
N VAL A 29 11.15 -7.67 6.41
CA VAL A 29 10.70 -7.17 7.71
C VAL A 29 11.32 -8.01 8.82
N CYS A 30 11.91 -7.38 9.82
CA CYS A 30 12.54 -8.04 10.96
C CYS A 30 11.85 -7.65 12.27
N TRP A 31 11.48 -8.65 13.07
CA TRP A 31 10.95 -8.48 14.43
C TRP A 31 11.25 -9.72 15.26
N GLU A 32 11.39 -9.55 16.59
CA GLU A 32 11.69 -10.65 17.52
C GLU A 32 12.94 -11.48 17.15
N GLY A 33 13.90 -10.88 16.43
CA GLY A 33 15.12 -11.55 15.97
C GLY A 33 14.94 -12.43 14.72
N GLU A 34 13.73 -12.51 14.16
CA GLU A 34 13.44 -13.19 12.91
C GLU A 34 13.16 -12.19 11.79
N CYS A 35 13.49 -12.55 10.56
CA CYS A 35 13.20 -11.74 9.39
C CYS A 35 12.41 -12.53 8.36
N ARG A 36 11.43 -11.86 7.76
CA ARG A 36 10.56 -12.42 6.71
C ARG A 36 10.63 -11.51 5.49
N SER A 37 10.78 -12.11 4.31
CA SER A 37 10.67 -11.38 3.04
C SER A 37 9.29 -11.63 2.44
N ALA A 38 8.73 -10.59 1.84
CA ALA A 38 7.52 -10.64 1.03
C ALA A 38 7.71 -9.76 -0.21
N GLU A 39 7.07 -10.11 -1.31
CA GLU A 39 7.14 -9.35 -2.55
C GLU A 39 5.76 -8.78 -2.89
N ALA A 40 5.75 -7.54 -3.38
CA ALA A 40 4.61 -6.93 -4.03
C ALA A 40 4.90 -6.79 -5.52
N VAL A 41 3.97 -7.26 -6.36
CA VAL A 41 3.90 -6.82 -7.76
C VAL A 41 3.29 -5.42 -7.76
N LEU A 42 3.92 -4.49 -8.47
CA LEU A 42 3.48 -3.11 -8.57
C LEU A 42 2.69 -2.90 -9.86
N ASP A 43 1.42 -2.54 -9.70
CA ASP A 43 0.51 -2.22 -10.78
C ASP A 43 0.45 -0.70 -11.00
N PRO A 44 0.20 -0.23 -12.23
CA PRO A 44 0.03 1.20 -12.50
C PRO A 44 -1.05 1.81 -11.61
N ALA A 45 -0.68 2.86 -10.88
CA ALA A 45 -1.61 3.56 -10.02
C ALA A 45 -2.57 4.41 -10.85
N THR A 46 -3.82 4.50 -10.38
CA THR A 46 -4.88 5.29 -11.02
C THR A 46 -5.57 6.16 -10.01
N GLU A 47 -6.12 7.27 -10.48
CA GLU A 47 -6.97 8.17 -9.71
C GLU A 47 -8.32 8.36 -10.41
N PRO A 48 -9.42 8.47 -9.65
CA PRO A 48 -10.72 8.81 -10.23
C PRO A 48 -10.75 10.29 -10.62
N VAL A 49 -11.26 10.56 -11.82
CA VAL A 49 -11.57 11.90 -12.30
C VAL A 49 -13.09 12.00 -12.40
N ASP A 50 -13.65 12.95 -11.67
CA ASP A 50 -15.08 13.28 -11.71
C ASP A 50 -15.47 13.79 -13.09
N GLU A 51 -16.53 13.22 -13.67
CA GLU A 51 -17.13 13.65 -14.94
C GLU A 51 -18.48 14.35 -14.72
N GLY A 52 -18.84 14.59 -13.46
CA GLY A 52 -20.05 15.26 -13.03
C GLY A 52 -21.24 14.31 -12.92
N CYS A 53 -22.33 14.89 -12.41
CA CYS A 53 -23.63 14.27 -12.30
C CYS A 53 -24.62 14.96 -13.24
N GLN A 54 -25.60 14.21 -13.74
CA GLN A 54 -26.67 14.76 -14.59
C GLN A 54 -27.63 15.69 -13.82
N GLY A 55 -27.54 15.69 -12.49
CA GLY A 55 -28.28 16.55 -11.56
C GLY A 55 -27.85 16.26 -10.10
N ASP A 56 -28.60 16.79 -9.13
CA ASP A 56 -28.33 16.68 -7.69
C ASP A 56 -29.30 15.74 -6.94
N ALA A 57 -30.22 15.09 -7.65
CA ALA A 57 -31.17 14.14 -7.04
C ALA A 57 -30.49 12.79 -6.73
N PRO A 58 -30.93 12.05 -5.69
CA PRO A 58 -30.33 10.76 -5.33
C PRO A 58 -30.34 9.70 -6.43
N GLU A 59 -31.27 9.80 -7.36
CA GLU A 59 -31.41 8.93 -8.53
C GLU A 59 -30.59 9.37 -9.75
N ASP A 60 -30.00 10.57 -9.73
CA ASP A 60 -29.23 11.10 -10.86
C ASP A 60 -27.93 10.31 -11.06
N VAL A 61 -27.57 10.13 -12.33
CA VAL A 61 -26.36 9.38 -12.70
C VAL A 61 -25.14 10.28 -12.57
N CYS A 62 -24.20 9.86 -11.73
CA CYS A 62 -22.86 10.41 -11.64
C CYS A 62 -21.86 9.51 -12.37
N SER A 63 -20.88 10.10 -13.04
CA SER A 63 -19.85 9.38 -13.78
C SER A 63 -18.45 9.77 -13.30
N ALA A 64 -17.53 8.81 -13.33
CA ALA A 64 -16.12 9.03 -13.11
C ALA A 64 -15.31 8.11 -14.02
N ARG A 65 -14.15 8.59 -14.46
CA ARG A 65 -13.19 7.79 -15.21
C ARG A 65 -11.89 7.64 -14.43
N LEU A 66 -11.20 6.51 -14.60
CA LEU A 66 -9.87 6.32 -14.03
C LEU A 66 -8.82 6.92 -14.97
N ARG A 67 -7.88 7.70 -14.40
CA ARG A 67 -6.70 8.20 -15.11
C ARG A 67 -5.43 7.61 -14.46
N PRO A 68 -4.43 7.19 -15.25
CA PRO A 68 -3.12 6.86 -14.70
C PRO A 68 -2.51 8.07 -13.97
N THR A 69 -1.97 7.83 -12.77
CA THR A 69 -1.20 8.84 -12.03
C THR A 69 0.25 8.92 -12.53
N GLY A 70 0.72 7.86 -13.18
CA GLY A 70 2.12 7.69 -13.61
C GLY A 70 2.99 7.00 -12.56
N GLY A 71 2.47 6.80 -11.34
CA GLY A 71 3.09 5.98 -10.30
C GLY A 71 2.64 4.51 -10.37
N ALA A 72 3.04 3.74 -9.38
CA ALA A 72 2.66 2.34 -9.23
C ALA A 72 2.40 1.98 -7.76
N VAL A 73 1.46 1.07 -7.52
CA VAL A 73 1.05 0.62 -6.19
C VAL A 73 1.05 -0.90 -6.10
N GLY A 74 1.30 -1.44 -4.91
CA GLY A 74 1.18 -2.87 -4.66
C GLY A 74 1.16 -3.19 -3.17
N PHE A 75 0.93 -4.46 -2.85
CA PHE A 75 0.82 -4.92 -1.46
C PHE A 75 1.60 -6.22 -1.24
N ALA A 76 2.54 -6.18 -0.30
CA ALA A 76 3.30 -7.34 0.14
C ALA A 76 2.63 -7.94 1.37
N SER A 77 2.04 -9.13 1.23
CA SER A 77 1.42 -9.85 2.35
C SER A 77 2.49 -10.40 3.30
N VAL A 78 2.42 -10.03 4.58
CA VAL A 78 3.36 -10.47 5.62
C VAL A 78 2.58 -11.12 6.75
N PRO A 79 2.35 -12.45 6.68
CA PRO A 79 1.64 -13.17 7.72
C PRO A 79 2.33 -13.04 9.08
N GLY A 80 1.55 -12.73 10.12
CA GLY A 80 2.03 -12.57 11.49
C GLY A 80 2.77 -11.27 11.79
N LEU A 81 2.70 -10.26 10.89
CA LEU A 81 3.22 -8.92 11.15
C LEU A 81 2.59 -8.34 12.44
N PRO A 82 3.39 -7.84 13.39
CA PRO A 82 2.87 -7.29 14.65
C PRO A 82 2.42 -5.82 14.51
N ASP A 83 1.55 -5.36 15.42
CA ASP A 83 1.34 -3.93 15.70
C ASP A 83 2.39 -3.45 16.72
N GLY A 84 3.64 -3.43 16.27
CA GLY A 84 4.80 -3.08 17.09
C GLY A 84 5.98 -2.65 16.22
N PRO A 85 7.05 -2.09 16.81
CA PRO A 85 8.21 -1.65 16.04
C PRO A 85 8.83 -2.81 15.26
N VAL A 86 9.13 -2.56 13.99
CA VAL A 86 9.82 -3.49 13.09
C VAL A 86 10.90 -2.73 12.33
N GLU A 87 11.98 -3.43 11.98
CA GLU A 87 12.97 -2.96 11.00
C GLU A 87 12.57 -3.45 9.61
N LEU A 88 12.56 -2.55 8.63
CA LEU A 88 12.12 -2.81 7.26
C LEU A 88 13.25 -2.48 6.31
N THR A 89 13.50 -3.35 5.34
CA THR A 89 14.28 -3.04 4.15
C THR A 89 13.39 -3.21 2.93
N LEU A 90 13.20 -2.12 2.20
CA LEU A 90 12.47 -2.07 0.93
C LEU A 90 13.48 -2.07 -0.22
N THR A 91 13.27 -2.94 -1.20
CA THR A 91 13.98 -2.92 -2.48
C THR A 91 12.97 -2.85 -3.62
N VAL A 92 12.99 -1.77 -4.40
CA VAL A 92 12.15 -1.60 -5.58
C VAL A 92 12.98 -1.92 -6.82
N THR A 93 12.44 -2.73 -7.73
CA THR A 93 13.09 -3.08 -9.00
C THR A 93 12.22 -2.78 -10.20
N ASP A 94 12.85 -2.56 -11.35
CA ASP A 94 12.17 -2.42 -12.64
C ASP A 94 11.89 -3.77 -13.31
N ARG A 95 11.33 -3.76 -14.53
CA ARG A 95 11.02 -5.00 -15.27
C ARG A 95 12.25 -5.79 -15.71
N SER A 96 13.43 -5.17 -15.74
CA SER A 96 14.70 -5.83 -16.06
C SER A 96 15.34 -6.47 -14.83
N GLY A 97 14.83 -6.18 -13.63
CA GLY A 97 15.38 -6.60 -12.35
C GLY A 97 16.44 -5.62 -11.81
N GLU A 98 16.61 -4.45 -12.43
CA GLU A 98 17.51 -3.41 -11.92
C GLU A 98 16.92 -2.78 -10.65
N SER A 99 17.74 -2.65 -9.61
CA SER A 99 17.31 -1.99 -8.37
C SER A 99 17.25 -0.48 -8.56
N LEU A 100 16.06 0.08 -8.37
CA LEU A 100 15.79 1.51 -8.44
C LEU A 100 16.00 2.18 -7.08
N VAL A 101 15.58 1.51 -6.01
CA VAL A 101 15.61 2.01 -4.64
C VAL A 101 15.93 0.87 -3.70
N THR A 102 16.82 1.10 -2.73
CA THR A 102 16.97 0.27 -1.53
C THR A 102 17.01 1.18 -0.32
N SER A 103 16.13 0.96 0.65
CA SER A 103 16.07 1.76 1.86
C SER A 103 15.73 0.91 3.07
N THR A 104 16.39 1.19 4.19
CA THR A 104 16.08 0.60 5.50
C THR A 104 15.50 1.65 6.42
N LEU A 105 14.42 1.31 7.13
CA LEU A 105 13.74 2.19 8.08
C LEU A 105 13.10 1.39 9.22
N GLU A 106 12.94 2.03 10.38
CA GLU A 106 12.10 1.51 11.45
C GLU A 106 10.70 2.11 11.33
N ALA A 107 9.68 1.27 11.51
CA ALA A 107 8.30 1.72 11.51
C ALA A 107 7.43 0.84 12.42
N THR A 108 6.18 1.25 12.64
CA THR A 108 5.21 0.48 13.43
C THR A 108 3.95 0.26 12.60
N PRO A 109 3.71 -0.96 12.09
CA PRO A 109 2.44 -1.32 11.46
C PRO A 109 1.29 -1.14 12.45
N ARG A 110 0.09 -0.87 11.95
CA ARG A 110 -1.10 -0.61 12.76
C ARG A 110 -2.23 -1.53 12.37
N TRP A 111 -3.00 -1.98 13.37
CA TRP A 111 -4.28 -2.63 13.13
C TRP A 111 -5.18 -1.73 12.27
N VAL A 112 -5.81 -2.33 11.26
CA VAL A 112 -6.79 -1.64 10.41
C VAL A 112 -8.21 -2.08 10.73
N HIS A 113 -9.16 -1.20 10.48
CA HIS A 113 -10.57 -1.41 10.80
C HIS A 113 -11.43 -1.29 9.54
N PRO A 114 -11.36 -2.26 8.62
CA PRO A 114 -12.06 -2.18 7.33
C PRO A 114 -13.58 -2.11 7.48
N ASN A 115 -14.11 -2.66 8.58
CA ASN A 115 -15.54 -2.66 8.90
C ASN A 115 -15.91 -1.57 9.93
N GLY A 116 -15.00 -0.63 10.19
CA GLY A 116 -15.13 0.40 11.22
C GLY A 116 -14.62 -0.02 12.61
N PRO A 117 -14.33 0.94 13.51
CA PRO A 117 -13.62 0.69 14.77
C PRO A 117 -14.39 -0.18 15.77
N HIS A 118 -15.70 -0.31 15.61
CA HIS A 118 -16.56 -1.14 16.46
C HIS A 118 -16.60 -2.62 16.04
N CYS A 119 -16.00 -2.97 14.89
CA CYS A 119 -16.11 -4.28 14.27
C CYS A 119 -14.85 -5.16 14.41
N GLY A 120 -14.04 -4.90 15.44
CA GLY A 120 -12.75 -5.55 15.63
C GLY A 120 -11.69 -5.04 14.65
N ALA A 121 -10.44 -5.34 14.96
CA ALA A 121 -9.31 -5.08 14.07
C ALA A 121 -9.11 -6.23 13.07
N ALA A 122 -8.60 -5.90 11.89
CA ALA A 122 -8.05 -6.83 10.91
C ALA A 122 -6.52 -6.63 10.80
N GLY A 123 -5.82 -7.50 10.07
CA GLY A 123 -4.36 -7.65 10.14
C GLY A 123 -3.56 -6.33 10.09
N PRO A 124 -2.43 -6.19 10.83
CA PRO A 124 -1.69 -4.93 10.86
C PRO A 124 -1.13 -4.56 9.49
N GLN A 125 -1.18 -3.28 9.16
CA GLN A 125 -0.68 -2.75 7.89
C GLN A 125 0.24 -1.56 8.09
N LEU A 126 1.14 -1.35 7.13
CA LEU A 126 1.97 -0.16 7.02
C LEU A 126 2.01 0.26 5.55
N GLN A 127 1.94 1.56 5.29
CA GLN A 127 2.12 2.13 3.96
C GLN A 127 3.54 2.68 3.82
N LEU A 128 4.20 2.39 2.71
CA LEU A 128 5.48 3.00 2.31
C LEU A 128 5.28 3.82 1.04
N ASP A 129 5.70 5.08 1.09
CA ASP A 129 5.71 5.99 -0.06
C ASP A 129 7.15 6.14 -0.57
N VAL A 130 7.35 5.91 -1.86
CA VAL A 130 8.64 5.99 -2.55
C VAL A 130 8.62 7.20 -3.46
N ALA A 131 9.38 8.24 -3.12
CA ALA A 131 9.50 9.43 -3.93
C ALA A 131 10.39 9.18 -5.17
N ALA A 132 10.24 10.04 -6.19
CA ALA A 132 10.98 9.93 -7.45
C ALA A 132 12.51 10.08 -7.30
N ASP A 133 12.97 10.71 -6.21
CA ASP A 133 14.39 10.81 -5.85
C ASP A 133 14.91 9.57 -5.08
N GLY A 134 14.07 8.55 -4.90
CA GLY A 134 14.38 7.32 -4.19
C GLY A 134 14.19 7.39 -2.67
N ARG A 135 13.72 8.52 -2.11
CA ARG A 135 13.43 8.62 -0.68
C ARG A 135 12.20 7.78 -0.31
N VAL A 136 12.33 6.97 0.74
CA VAL A 136 11.24 6.15 1.28
C VAL A 136 10.73 6.75 2.59
N THR A 137 9.41 6.87 2.73
CA THR A 137 8.76 7.31 3.97
C THR A 137 7.58 6.44 4.35
N VAL A 138 7.22 6.44 5.64
CA VAL A 138 5.96 5.86 6.09
C VAL A 138 4.81 6.76 5.66
N GLY A 139 3.92 6.20 4.83
CA GLY A 139 2.68 6.84 4.41
C GLY A 139 1.61 6.80 5.49
N ARG A 140 0.49 7.48 5.24
CA ARG A 140 -0.67 7.50 6.13
C ARG A 140 -1.73 6.51 5.71
#